data_AF-A0A5N7RXM9-F1
#
_entry.id   AF-A0A5N7RXM9-F1
#
_cell.length_a   1.000
_cell.length_b   1.000
_cell.length_c   1.000
_cell.angle_alpha   90.00
_cell.angle_beta   90.00
_cell.angle_gamma   90.00
#
_symmetry.space_group_name_H-M   'P 1'
#
loop_
_entity.id
_entity.type
_entity.pdbx_description
1 polymer ?
#
loop_
_entity_poly.entity_id
_entity_poly.type
_entity_poly.pdbx_seq_one_letter_code
_entity_poly.pdbx_strand_id
1 'polypeptide(L)'
;MAYGMLALGCAGALGLAACGGGDGSSAPAQGTLQVSMTDAPACGFDHVFVTVSKIRVNGKPNVDDSGSGWVDIPVTPARRIDLLSLTNGAMAALGKAALPAGDYQQIRLVLQANAGKPYANAVVQTGGGGDEIALTTPSASQSGYKIIRPFTVAPDTLTDLVLDFDACKSIVARGNGGFNLKPVVTAIPIVVSGKVVGYAPAGSRVYAERGGEVVKGTVATSEGVFTLSPIEQSSTTGNVDVVVVPPASAARGVGIIRSVPVVAGASTTVSTPTAPIVPPPSTFNTVSGTVTPMSAEASLRALQTTGGAKFEVASTFASLTTGAYGMNLPAAAPVVGTYQTTLPIPLVPDATVAGRYTIEATTSTGAVKSSSVDIGAGPATRDFAF
;
A
#
# COMPACT_ATOMS: atom_id res chain seq x y z
N MET A 1 -17.20 47.51 -68.99
CA MET A 1 -17.14 46.14 -68.44
C MET A 1 -17.80 46.20 -67.08
N ALA A 2 -18.79 45.42 -66.68
CA ALA A 2 -19.55 44.36 -67.30
C ALA A 2 -20.69 44.07 -66.29
N TYR A 3 -21.94 43.97 -66.77
CA TYR A 3 -23.17 43.37 -66.18
C TYR A 3 -23.57 43.73 -64.71
N GLY A 4 -24.83 43.92 -64.30
CA GLY A 4 -26.12 43.61 -64.88
C GLY A 4 -27.07 43.09 -63.76
N MET A 5 -28.19 43.81 -63.53
CA MET A 5 -29.55 43.36 -63.16
C MET A 5 -29.81 42.28 -62.07
N LEU A 6 -30.68 42.61 -61.08
CA LEU A 6 -32.03 42.02 -60.77
C LEU A 6 -32.46 42.39 -59.33
N ALA A 7 -33.50 43.22 -59.12
CA ALA A 7 -34.91 42.88 -58.79
C ALA A 7 -35.11 42.11 -57.45
N LEU A 8 -35.62 42.73 -56.38
CA LEU A 8 -37.03 43.02 -56.01
C LEU A 8 -37.82 41.80 -55.46
N GLY A 9 -38.07 41.81 -54.14
CA GLY A 9 -39.33 41.38 -53.51
C GLY A 9 -39.51 39.91 -53.10
N CYS A 10 -39.68 39.64 -51.79
CA CYS A 10 -40.94 39.21 -51.18
C CYS A 10 -40.74 38.68 -49.76
N ALA A 11 -41.56 39.20 -48.84
CA ALA A 11 -41.71 38.72 -47.47
C ALA A 11 -42.39 37.34 -47.42
N GLY A 12 -41.94 36.48 -46.51
CA GLY A 12 -42.56 35.20 -46.22
C GLY A 12 -42.19 34.76 -44.80
N ALA A 13 -42.98 35.18 -43.81
CA ALA A 13 -42.96 34.63 -42.47
C ALA A 13 -43.59 33.24 -42.51
N LEU A 14 -42.78 32.20 -42.27
CA LEU A 14 -43.23 30.84 -42.04
C LEU A 14 -42.91 30.47 -40.60
N GLY A 15 -43.95 30.51 -39.75
CA GLY A 15 -43.92 29.91 -38.44
C GLY A 15 -43.88 28.39 -38.58
N LEU A 16 -42.79 27.78 -38.11
CA LEU A 16 -42.74 26.36 -37.78
C LEU A 16 -42.86 26.23 -36.27
N ALA A 17 -44.12 26.13 -35.82
CA ALA A 17 -44.44 25.48 -34.57
C ALA A 17 -44.28 23.97 -34.79
N ALA A 18 -43.19 23.40 -34.30
CA ALA A 18 -43.08 21.97 -34.05
C ALA A 18 -42.95 21.77 -32.54
N CYS A 19 -44.04 21.33 -31.94
CA CYS A 19 -44.07 20.72 -30.62
C CYS A 19 -43.31 19.39 -30.70
N GLY A 20 -42.32 19.22 -29.83
CA GLY A 20 -41.58 17.98 -29.66
C GLY A 20 -41.06 17.92 -28.24
N GLY A 21 -41.96 17.65 -27.29
CA GLY A 21 -41.62 17.38 -25.91
C GLY A 21 -40.69 16.17 -25.83
N GLY A 22 -39.55 16.38 -25.19
CA GLY A 22 -38.72 15.33 -24.67
C GLY A 22 -38.11 15.91 -23.40
N ASP A 23 -38.68 15.53 -22.26
CA ASP A 23 -38.05 15.72 -20.95
C ASP A 23 -36.77 14.90 -20.95
N GLY A 24 -35.74 15.45 -21.58
CA GLY A 24 -34.39 14.94 -21.58
C GLY A 24 -33.84 15.15 -20.19
N SER A 25 -34.22 14.25 -19.27
CA SER A 25 -33.38 13.91 -18.13
C SER A 25 -32.04 13.55 -18.73
N SER A 26 -31.14 14.52 -18.80
CA SER A 26 -29.81 14.36 -19.35
C SER A 26 -29.22 13.22 -18.54
N ALA A 27 -28.91 12.08 -19.20
CA ALA A 27 -28.26 10.99 -18.51
C ALA A 27 -27.06 11.58 -17.76
N PRO A 28 -26.87 11.24 -16.46
CA PRO A 28 -25.79 11.83 -15.69
C PRO A 28 -24.50 11.65 -16.47
N ALA A 29 -23.73 12.73 -16.60
CA ALA A 29 -22.47 12.70 -17.32
C ALA A 29 -21.64 11.52 -16.81
N GLN A 30 -21.03 10.75 -17.72
CA GLN A 30 -20.32 9.52 -17.37
C GLN A 30 -18.83 9.79 -17.28
N GLY A 31 -18.13 9.09 -16.40
CA GLY A 31 -16.69 8.91 -16.45
C GLY A 31 -16.34 7.42 -16.46
N THR A 32 -15.05 7.09 -16.47
CA THR A 32 -14.58 5.69 -16.39
C THR A 32 -13.73 5.52 -15.15
N LEU A 33 -14.02 4.50 -14.35
CA LEU A 33 -13.15 4.06 -13.26
C LEU A 33 -12.38 2.83 -13.73
N GLN A 34 -11.06 2.86 -13.61
CA GLN A 34 -10.19 1.70 -13.73
C GLN A 34 -9.59 1.39 -12.37
N VAL A 35 -9.67 0.12 -11.95
CA VAL A 35 -9.19 -0.32 -10.64
C VAL A 35 -8.03 -1.28 -10.83
N SER A 36 -6.92 -1.00 -10.14
CA SER A 36 -5.75 -1.87 -10.06
C SER A 36 -5.43 -2.21 -8.61
N MET A 37 -4.70 -3.29 -8.38
CA MET A 37 -4.18 -3.71 -7.07
C MET A 37 -2.66 -3.63 -7.06
N THR A 38 -2.08 -3.27 -5.92
CA THR A 38 -0.65 -3.33 -5.62
C THR A 38 -0.47 -3.74 -4.15
N ASP A 39 0.76 -4.05 -3.73
CA ASP A 39 1.05 -4.41 -2.34
C ASP A 39 2.44 -3.91 -1.92
N ALA A 40 2.66 -3.89 -0.62
CA ALA A 40 3.98 -3.82 0.00
C ALA A 40 4.54 -5.24 0.25
N PRO A 41 5.86 -5.42 0.44
CA PRO A 41 6.42 -6.74 0.72
C PRO A 41 5.86 -7.30 2.03
N ALA A 42 5.36 -8.53 2.02
CA ALA A 42 4.87 -9.18 3.23
C ALA A 42 5.98 -9.53 4.23
N CYS A 43 5.52 -9.86 5.44
CA CYS A 43 6.33 -10.14 6.60
C CYS A 43 6.20 -11.63 6.93
N GLY A 44 7.22 -12.43 6.62
CA GLY A 44 7.29 -13.85 7.01
C GLY A 44 6.53 -14.84 6.14
N PHE A 45 6.15 -14.45 4.91
CA PHE A 45 5.50 -15.31 3.92
C PHE A 45 6.28 -15.30 2.60
N ASP A 46 6.32 -16.46 1.94
CA ASP A 46 6.88 -16.62 0.58
C ASP A 46 5.84 -16.28 -0.50
N HIS A 47 4.55 -16.51 -0.21
CA HIS A 47 3.43 -16.14 -1.08
C HIS A 47 2.21 -15.72 -0.26
N VAL A 48 1.44 -14.76 -0.78
CA VAL A 48 0.13 -14.37 -0.24
C VAL A 48 -0.85 -14.25 -1.39
N PHE A 49 -1.71 -15.26 -1.54
CA PHE A 49 -2.71 -15.32 -2.59
C PHE A 49 -4.05 -14.76 -2.11
N VAL A 50 -4.65 -13.88 -2.92
CA VAL A 50 -6.05 -13.46 -2.79
C VAL A 50 -6.76 -13.59 -4.14
N THR A 51 -8.02 -14.01 -4.14
CA THR A 51 -8.82 -14.11 -5.36
C THR A 51 -9.92 -13.07 -5.37
N VAL A 52 -9.82 -12.09 -6.27
CA VAL A 52 -10.79 -11.00 -6.39
C VAL A 52 -11.89 -11.40 -7.37
N SER A 53 -13.15 -11.27 -6.95
CA SER A 53 -14.32 -11.57 -7.78
C SER A 53 -15.00 -10.31 -8.33
N LYS A 54 -15.09 -9.25 -7.53
CA LYS A 54 -15.63 -7.95 -7.97
C LYS A 54 -15.21 -6.83 -7.03
N ILE A 55 -15.30 -5.60 -7.54
CA ILE A 55 -15.19 -4.37 -6.77
C ILE A 55 -16.56 -3.70 -6.79
N ARG A 56 -17.01 -3.16 -5.67
CA ARG A 56 -18.26 -2.38 -5.59
C ARG A 56 -17.93 -0.98 -5.11
N VAL A 57 -18.55 0.04 -5.68
CA VAL A 57 -18.38 1.44 -5.26
C VAL A 57 -19.72 2.08 -4.95
N ASN A 58 -19.75 3.00 -3.98
CA ASN A 58 -20.94 3.72 -3.57
C ASN A 58 -20.64 5.20 -3.27
N GLY A 59 -21.57 6.08 -3.64
CA GLY A 59 -21.50 7.52 -3.37
C GLY A 59 -21.58 7.90 -1.89
N LYS A 60 -22.08 6.99 -1.04
CA LYS A 60 -22.28 7.22 0.40
C LYS A 60 -21.27 6.41 1.23
N PRO A 61 -20.81 6.91 2.39
CA PRO A 61 -19.71 6.30 3.15
C PRO A 61 -20.12 5.09 3.98
N ASN A 62 -21.41 4.91 4.30
CA ASN A 62 -21.87 3.91 5.27
C ASN A 62 -23.05 3.08 4.75
N VAL A 63 -22.95 2.64 3.49
CA VAL A 63 -23.93 1.73 2.91
C VAL A 63 -23.59 0.28 3.27
N ASP A 64 -24.59 -0.39 3.80
CA ASP A 64 -24.68 -1.81 4.04
C ASP A 64 -24.63 -2.62 2.73
N ASP A 65 -24.37 -3.92 2.83
CA ASP A 65 -24.05 -4.74 1.66
C ASP A 65 -25.23 -4.90 0.69
N SER A 66 -26.43 -5.02 1.25
CA SER A 66 -27.71 -5.07 0.55
C SER A 66 -28.32 -3.69 0.29
N GLY A 67 -27.63 -2.60 0.66
CA GLY A 67 -28.09 -1.25 0.43
C GLY A 67 -28.15 -0.88 -1.05
N SER A 68 -28.77 0.25 -1.39
CA SER A 68 -28.89 0.74 -2.77
C SER A 68 -27.71 1.63 -3.20
N GLY A 69 -27.58 1.84 -4.52
CA GLY A 69 -26.57 2.74 -5.10
C GLY A 69 -25.18 2.14 -5.30
N TRP A 70 -25.04 0.81 -5.14
CA TRP A 70 -23.81 0.12 -5.52
C TRP A 70 -23.66 0.07 -7.03
N VAL A 71 -22.45 0.37 -7.50
CA VAL A 71 -22.03 0.04 -8.86
C VAL A 71 -20.94 -1.03 -8.78
N ASP A 72 -21.18 -2.16 -9.45
CA ASP A 72 -20.29 -3.32 -9.44
C ASP A 72 -19.36 -3.27 -10.66
N ILE A 73 -18.07 -3.45 -10.42
CA ILE A 73 -17.01 -3.63 -11.42
C ILE A 73 -16.60 -5.11 -11.35
N PRO A 74 -17.09 -5.96 -12.27
CA PRO A 74 -16.81 -7.39 -12.24
C PRO A 74 -15.36 -7.69 -12.61
N VAL A 75 -14.77 -8.69 -11.95
CA VAL A 75 -13.50 -9.29 -12.34
C VAL A 75 -13.80 -10.67 -12.92
N THR A 76 -13.86 -10.76 -14.26
CA THR A 76 -14.32 -11.97 -14.96
C THR A 76 -13.24 -12.46 -15.94
N PRO A 77 -12.69 -13.68 -15.78
CA PRO A 77 -12.89 -14.58 -14.63
C PRO A 77 -12.30 -13.99 -13.34
N ALA A 78 -12.76 -14.49 -12.18
CA ALA A 78 -12.20 -14.09 -10.89
C ALA A 78 -10.67 -14.29 -10.89
N ARG A 79 -9.94 -13.31 -10.39
CA ARG A 79 -8.49 -13.24 -10.56
C ARG A 79 -7.79 -13.59 -9.25
N ARG A 80 -7.08 -14.71 -9.23
CA ARG A 80 -6.14 -15.09 -8.17
C ARG A 80 -4.84 -14.32 -8.38
N ILE A 81 -4.39 -13.62 -7.35
CA ILE A 81 -3.25 -12.70 -7.39
C ILE A 81 -2.35 -13.05 -6.23
N ASP A 82 -1.06 -13.26 -6.53
CA ASP A 82 -0.02 -13.27 -5.50
C ASP A 82 0.38 -11.82 -5.20
N LEU A 83 0.04 -11.35 -4.01
CA LEU A 83 0.29 -9.97 -3.62
C LEU A 83 1.78 -9.64 -3.58
N LEU A 84 2.64 -10.63 -3.27
CA LEU A 84 4.08 -10.41 -3.14
C LEU A 84 4.76 -10.16 -4.49
N SER A 85 4.07 -10.52 -5.58
CA SER A 85 4.48 -10.19 -6.95
C SER A 85 4.20 -8.74 -7.35
N LEU A 86 3.40 -8.00 -6.56
CA LEU A 86 2.96 -6.63 -6.86
C LEU A 86 3.82 -5.55 -6.21
N THR A 87 5.08 -5.87 -5.92
CA THR A 87 6.06 -4.94 -5.37
C THR A 87 6.75 -4.16 -6.49
N ASN A 88 7.52 -3.13 -6.13
CA ASN A 88 8.38 -2.39 -7.05
C ASN A 88 7.60 -1.65 -8.15
N GLY A 89 6.43 -1.13 -7.79
CA GLY A 89 5.53 -0.43 -8.71
C GLY A 89 4.75 -1.35 -9.64
N ALA A 90 4.84 -2.68 -9.49
CA ALA A 90 4.00 -3.61 -10.23
C ALA A 90 2.54 -3.52 -9.76
N MET A 91 1.61 -3.66 -10.71
CA MET A 91 0.18 -3.53 -10.47
C MET A 91 -0.60 -4.59 -11.24
N ALA A 92 -1.65 -5.13 -10.62
CA ALA A 92 -2.60 -6.02 -11.27
C ALA A 92 -3.90 -5.28 -11.57
N ALA A 93 -4.21 -5.06 -12.85
CA ALA A 93 -5.50 -4.51 -13.25
C ALA A 93 -6.63 -5.48 -12.85
N LEU A 94 -7.62 -4.99 -12.10
CA LEU A 94 -8.77 -5.79 -11.68
C LEU A 94 -9.93 -5.65 -12.65
N GLY A 95 -10.19 -4.43 -13.13
CA GLY A 95 -11.26 -4.17 -14.07
C GLY A 95 -11.47 -2.68 -14.33
N LYS A 96 -12.42 -2.38 -15.22
CA LYS A 96 -12.85 -1.02 -15.53
C LYS A 96 -14.35 -0.98 -15.73
N ALA A 97 -15.00 0.11 -15.35
CA ALA A 97 -16.43 0.33 -15.58
C ALA A 97 -16.72 1.80 -15.85
N ALA A 98 -17.72 2.06 -16.69
CA ALA A 98 -18.32 3.38 -16.81
C ALA A 98 -19.17 3.66 -15.56
N LEU A 99 -18.96 4.82 -14.94
CA LEU A 99 -19.61 5.24 -13.71
C LEU A 99 -20.21 6.64 -13.92
N PRO A 100 -21.40 6.91 -13.34
CA PRO A 100 -21.89 8.29 -13.26
C PRO A 100 -20.83 9.19 -12.62
N ALA A 101 -20.58 10.33 -13.24
CA ALA A 101 -19.67 11.31 -12.68
C ALA A 101 -20.19 11.78 -11.32
N GLY A 102 -19.26 11.93 -10.37
CA GLY A 102 -19.58 12.30 -9.01
C GLY A 102 -18.58 11.77 -7.99
N ASP A 103 -18.90 12.00 -6.73
CA ASP A 103 -18.07 11.60 -5.60
C ASP A 103 -18.49 10.24 -5.07
N TYR A 104 -17.49 9.40 -4.84
CA TYR A 104 -17.62 8.07 -4.27
C TYR A 104 -16.90 8.04 -2.93
N GLN A 105 -17.53 7.46 -1.91
CA GLN A 105 -17.04 7.49 -0.53
C GLN A 105 -16.74 6.12 0.05
N GLN A 106 -17.24 5.06 -0.59
CA GLN A 106 -17.09 3.70 -0.11
C GLN A 106 -16.78 2.75 -1.25
N ILE A 107 -15.80 1.89 -1.01
CA ILE A 107 -15.38 0.80 -1.91
C ILE A 107 -15.54 -0.52 -1.15
N ARG A 108 -15.94 -1.58 -1.83
CA ARG A 108 -15.92 -2.96 -1.32
C ARG A 108 -15.10 -3.85 -2.24
N LEU A 109 -14.07 -4.48 -1.69
CA LEU A 109 -13.29 -5.51 -2.36
C LEU A 109 -13.90 -6.88 -2.04
N VAL A 110 -14.53 -7.53 -3.01
CA VAL A 110 -15.16 -8.83 -2.81
C VAL A 110 -14.18 -9.94 -3.21
N LEU A 111 -13.93 -10.86 -2.29
CA LEU A 111 -13.02 -11.99 -2.49
C LEU A 111 -13.81 -13.28 -2.69
N GLN A 112 -13.28 -14.21 -3.48
CA GLN A 112 -13.86 -15.53 -3.65
C GLN A 112 -13.64 -16.37 -2.40
N ALA A 113 -14.65 -17.12 -1.95
CA ALA A 113 -14.52 -18.04 -0.82
C ALA A 113 -13.62 -19.25 -1.17
N ASN A 114 -12.92 -19.78 -0.18
CA ASN A 114 -12.18 -21.04 -0.32
C ASN A 114 -13.14 -22.23 -0.43
N ALA A 115 -12.98 -23.04 -1.47
CA ALA A 115 -13.78 -24.26 -1.70
C ALA A 115 -12.94 -25.55 -1.84
N GLY A 116 -11.62 -25.44 -1.99
CA GLY A 116 -10.68 -26.56 -2.17
C GLY A 116 -9.29 -26.07 -2.56
N LYS A 117 -8.32 -26.98 -2.74
CA LYS A 117 -6.98 -26.65 -3.26
C LYS A 117 -6.99 -26.59 -4.81
N PRO A 118 -6.22 -25.67 -5.45
CA PRO A 118 -5.51 -24.56 -4.80
C PRO A 118 -6.50 -23.57 -4.19
N TYR A 119 -6.18 -23.05 -3.01
CA TYR A 119 -7.12 -22.21 -2.27
C TYR A 119 -7.28 -20.85 -2.95
N ALA A 120 -8.51 -20.32 -3.01
CA ALA A 120 -8.79 -18.99 -3.52
C ALA A 120 -8.00 -17.91 -2.75
N ASN A 121 -7.90 -18.04 -1.43
CA ASN A 121 -7.07 -17.18 -0.58
C ASN A 121 -6.19 -18.04 0.33
N ALA A 122 -4.88 -17.87 0.26
CA ALA A 122 -3.92 -18.66 1.02
C ALA A 122 -2.61 -17.92 1.26
N VAL A 123 -1.82 -18.43 2.19
CA VAL A 123 -0.43 -18.04 2.39
C VAL A 123 0.48 -19.25 2.23
N VAL A 124 1.72 -19.00 1.82
CA VAL A 124 2.82 -19.94 1.96
C VAL A 124 3.81 -19.33 2.93
N GLN A 125 4.02 -19.97 4.08
CA GLN A 125 4.89 -19.44 5.12
C GLN A 125 6.36 -19.72 4.79
N THR A 126 7.22 -18.73 5.01
CA THR A 126 8.67 -18.89 4.83
C THR A 126 9.19 -20.01 5.73
N GLY A 127 9.88 -20.98 5.12
CA GLY A 127 10.39 -22.17 5.82
C GLY A 127 9.34 -23.25 6.10
N GLY A 128 8.09 -23.07 5.66
CA GLY A 128 6.98 -24.01 5.84
C GLY A 128 6.88 -25.11 4.77
N GLY A 129 7.95 -25.40 4.03
CA GLY A 129 7.99 -26.47 3.02
C GLY A 129 7.22 -26.19 1.72
N GLY A 130 6.68 -24.98 1.54
CA GLY A 130 5.98 -24.57 0.31
C GLY A 130 4.47 -24.87 0.30
N ASP A 131 3.91 -25.37 1.40
CA ASP A 131 2.49 -25.73 1.46
C ASP A 131 1.57 -24.49 1.57
N GLU A 132 0.50 -24.47 0.78
CA GLU A 132 -0.56 -23.47 0.91
C GLU A 132 -1.40 -23.71 2.16
N ILE A 133 -1.47 -22.69 3.02
CA ILE A 133 -2.34 -22.64 4.20
C ILE A 133 -3.53 -21.72 3.87
N ALA A 134 -4.74 -22.25 3.98
CA ALA A 134 -5.96 -21.52 3.67
C ALA A 134 -6.14 -20.30 4.60
N LEU A 135 -6.41 -19.14 4.00
CA LEU A 135 -6.84 -17.96 4.74
C LEU A 135 -8.34 -18.04 4.99
N THR A 136 -8.76 -17.81 6.23
CA THR A 136 -10.18 -17.63 6.50
C THR A 136 -10.59 -16.19 6.23
N THR A 137 -11.71 -16.01 5.52
CA THR A 137 -12.22 -14.71 5.08
C THR A 137 -13.64 -14.45 5.62
N PRO A 138 -13.86 -14.29 6.94
CA PRO A 138 -15.20 -14.31 7.53
C PRO A 138 -16.19 -13.28 6.94
N SER A 139 -15.69 -12.10 6.52
CA SER A 139 -16.52 -11.01 5.99
C SER A 139 -16.31 -10.73 4.49
N ALA A 140 -15.16 -11.11 3.92
CA ALA A 140 -14.76 -10.72 2.57
C ALA A 140 -15.46 -11.51 1.46
N SER A 141 -15.98 -12.70 1.75
CA SER A 141 -16.70 -13.55 0.79
C SER A 141 -18.20 -13.26 0.71
N GLN A 142 -18.82 -12.80 1.80
CA GLN A 142 -20.26 -12.44 1.81
C GLN A 142 -20.49 -10.99 1.43
N SER A 143 -19.82 -10.05 2.12
CA SER A 143 -20.12 -8.63 2.00
C SER A 143 -19.02 -7.80 1.31
N GLY A 144 -17.86 -8.41 1.07
CA GLY A 144 -16.66 -7.71 0.64
C GLY A 144 -16.03 -6.87 1.74
N TYR A 145 -14.72 -6.65 1.62
CA TYR A 145 -13.96 -5.82 2.53
C TYR A 145 -14.24 -4.34 2.28
N LYS A 146 -14.75 -3.64 3.29
CA LYS A 146 -15.13 -2.22 3.23
C LYS A 146 -13.89 -1.33 3.34
N ILE A 147 -13.73 -0.42 2.38
CA ILE A 147 -12.67 0.60 2.33
C ILE A 147 -13.35 1.96 2.29
N ILE A 148 -13.02 2.83 3.24
CA ILE A 148 -13.53 4.22 3.30
C ILE A 148 -12.46 5.15 2.77
N ARG A 149 -12.57 5.47 1.48
CA ARG A 149 -11.72 6.48 0.86
C ARG A 149 -12.52 7.25 -0.19
N PRO A 150 -12.68 8.58 0.00
CA PRO A 150 -13.28 9.43 -1.01
C PRO A 150 -12.45 9.46 -2.29
N PHE A 151 -13.12 9.39 -3.45
CA PHE A 151 -12.53 9.68 -4.76
C PHE A 151 -13.61 10.26 -5.68
N THR A 152 -13.19 11.01 -6.70
CA THR A 152 -14.09 11.65 -7.65
C THR A 152 -13.91 11.03 -9.03
N VAL A 153 -15.02 10.76 -9.72
CA VAL A 153 -15.06 10.42 -11.14
C VAL A 153 -15.54 11.66 -11.89
N ALA A 154 -14.65 12.27 -12.67
CA ALA A 154 -15.01 13.43 -13.48
C ALA A 154 -15.67 12.99 -14.81
N PRO A 155 -16.55 13.82 -15.40
CA PRO A 155 -17.11 13.59 -16.73
C PRO A 155 -16.02 13.36 -17.78
N ASP A 156 -16.26 12.41 -18.68
CA ASP A 156 -15.41 12.09 -19.84
C ASP A 156 -13.93 11.83 -19.50
N THR A 157 -13.66 11.45 -18.24
CA THR A 157 -12.31 11.26 -17.71
C THR A 157 -12.12 9.82 -17.22
N LEU A 158 -10.89 9.31 -17.37
CA LEU A 158 -10.44 8.08 -16.74
C LEU A 158 -9.91 8.40 -15.34
N THR A 159 -10.60 7.88 -14.31
CA THR A 159 -10.10 7.85 -12.93
C THR A 159 -9.43 6.49 -12.71
N ASP A 160 -8.10 6.50 -12.52
CA ASP A 160 -7.36 5.31 -12.10
C ASP A 160 -7.29 5.25 -10.57
N LEU A 161 -7.85 4.19 -10.01
CA LEU A 161 -7.88 3.92 -8.58
C LEU A 161 -7.04 2.68 -8.26
N VAL A 162 -6.12 2.83 -7.30
CA VAL A 162 -5.22 1.76 -6.88
C VAL A 162 -5.61 1.30 -5.50
N LEU A 163 -5.90 0.02 -5.36
CA LEU A 163 -6.05 -0.65 -4.07
C LEU A 163 -4.68 -1.14 -3.61
N ASP A 164 -4.08 -0.41 -2.68
CA ASP A 164 -2.84 -0.77 -2.02
C ASP A 164 -3.17 -1.71 -0.87
N PHE A 165 -2.96 -3.01 -1.09
CA PHE A 165 -3.07 -4.03 -0.05
C PHE A 165 -1.80 -3.95 0.81
N ASP A 166 -1.91 -4.19 2.12
CA ASP A 166 -0.74 -4.37 2.98
C ASP A 166 -0.77 -5.81 3.51
N ALA A 167 -0.13 -6.73 2.80
CA ALA A 167 -0.16 -8.14 3.17
C ALA A 167 0.45 -8.40 4.56
N CYS A 168 1.47 -7.63 4.97
CA CYS A 168 1.99 -7.72 6.35
C CYS A 168 0.86 -7.47 7.33
N LYS A 169 0.19 -6.33 7.27
CA LYS A 169 -0.84 -5.93 8.25
C LYS A 169 -2.16 -6.70 8.07
N SER A 170 -2.37 -7.32 6.92
CA SER A 170 -3.62 -7.98 6.57
C SER A 170 -3.74 -9.42 7.04
N ILE A 171 -2.62 -10.10 7.30
CA ILE A 171 -2.60 -11.50 7.69
C ILE A 171 -2.44 -11.60 9.19
N VAL A 172 -3.47 -12.12 9.85
CA VAL A 172 -3.47 -12.35 11.31
C VAL A 172 -3.42 -13.85 11.51
N ALA A 173 -2.47 -14.36 12.29
CA ALA A 173 -2.45 -15.79 12.62
C ALA A 173 -3.74 -16.20 13.37
N ARG A 174 -3.92 -17.49 13.66
CA ARG A 174 -4.93 -18.01 14.60
C ARG A 174 -4.26 -18.90 15.64
N GLY A 175 -4.80 -18.92 16.85
CA GLY A 175 -4.29 -19.78 17.94
C GLY A 175 -4.37 -21.30 17.68
N ASN A 176 -4.95 -21.72 16.55
CA ASN A 176 -5.05 -23.11 16.11
C ASN A 176 -4.14 -23.45 14.91
N GLY A 177 -3.19 -22.59 14.56
CA GLY A 177 -2.25 -22.83 13.45
C GLY A 177 -2.76 -22.45 12.05
N GLY A 178 -3.92 -21.78 11.95
CA GLY A 178 -4.40 -21.18 10.69
C GLY A 178 -4.12 -19.68 10.58
N PHE A 179 -4.55 -19.05 9.49
CA PHE A 179 -4.48 -17.60 9.31
C PHE A 179 -5.84 -17.00 8.94
N ASN A 180 -6.08 -15.79 9.42
CA ASN A 180 -7.18 -14.89 9.08
C ASN A 180 -6.71 -13.85 8.07
N LEU A 181 -7.56 -13.55 7.10
CA LEU A 181 -7.41 -12.38 6.27
C LEU A 181 -8.29 -11.26 6.86
N LYS A 182 -7.65 -10.26 7.46
CA LYS A 182 -8.26 -8.98 7.83
C LYS A 182 -7.59 -7.91 6.96
N PRO A 183 -8.05 -7.72 5.71
CA PRO A 183 -7.37 -6.83 4.78
C PRO A 183 -7.12 -5.46 5.43
N VAL A 184 -5.98 -4.87 5.11
CA VAL A 184 -5.67 -3.46 5.34
C VAL A 184 -5.41 -2.94 3.93
N VAL A 185 -6.38 -2.21 3.39
CA VAL A 185 -6.36 -1.76 2.01
C VAL A 185 -6.62 -0.27 1.97
N THR A 186 -5.71 0.47 1.34
CA THR A 186 -5.89 1.90 1.07
C THR A 186 -6.20 2.09 -0.40
N ALA A 187 -7.15 2.97 -0.72
CA ALA A 187 -7.41 3.36 -2.10
C ALA A 187 -6.66 4.66 -2.41
N ILE A 188 -5.92 4.70 -3.52
CA ILE A 188 -5.10 5.86 -3.92
C ILE A 188 -5.41 6.19 -5.38
N PRO A 189 -5.97 7.37 -5.68
CA PRO A 189 -6.13 7.81 -7.06
C PRO A 189 -4.77 8.13 -7.70
N ILE A 190 -4.47 7.59 -8.90
CA ILE A 190 -3.16 7.77 -9.53
C ILE A 190 -2.85 9.23 -9.84
N VAL A 191 -3.88 10.00 -10.23
CA VAL A 191 -3.75 11.40 -10.66
C VAL A 191 -3.18 12.34 -9.58
N VAL A 192 -3.25 11.95 -8.30
CA VAL A 192 -2.67 12.71 -7.17
C VAL A 192 -1.47 12.00 -6.55
N SER A 193 -0.92 10.99 -7.23
CA SER A 193 0.19 10.18 -6.74
C SER A 193 1.44 10.34 -7.59
N GLY A 194 2.60 10.24 -6.95
CA GLY A 194 3.91 10.17 -7.59
C GLY A 194 4.63 8.88 -7.23
N LYS A 195 5.90 8.80 -7.63
CA LYS A 195 6.77 7.66 -7.33
C LYS A 195 8.14 8.12 -6.85
N VAL A 196 8.73 7.35 -5.95
CA VAL A 196 10.13 7.52 -5.52
C VAL A 196 10.92 6.34 -6.04
N VAL A 197 12.05 6.62 -6.71
CA VAL A 197 12.87 5.59 -7.37
C VAL A 197 14.32 5.71 -6.95
N GLY A 198 15.04 4.58 -6.93
CA GLY A 198 16.46 4.57 -6.65
C GLY A 198 17.06 3.18 -6.70
N TYR A 199 18.29 3.12 -6.18
CA TYR A 199 19.12 1.94 -6.05
C TYR A 199 19.56 1.75 -4.59
N ALA A 200 19.46 0.52 -4.10
CA ALA A 200 19.84 0.05 -2.76
C ALA A 200 20.47 -1.35 -2.87
N PRO A 201 21.07 -1.93 -1.81
CA PRO A 201 21.56 -3.31 -1.86
C PRO A 201 20.43 -4.27 -2.26
N ALA A 202 20.73 -5.27 -3.08
CA ALA A 202 19.73 -6.23 -3.55
C ALA A 202 18.98 -6.89 -2.38
N GLY A 203 17.67 -7.06 -2.53
CA GLY A 203 16.81 -7.62 -1.49
C GLY A 203 16.50 -6.67 -0.31
N SER A 204 16.96 -5.41 -0.35
CA SER A 204 16.62 -4.43 0.70
C SER A 204 15.13 -4.18 0.72
N ARG A 205 14.53 -4.19 1.92
CA ARG A 205 13.20 -3.63 2.14
C ARG A 205 13.35 -2.11 2.10
N VAL A 206 12.51 -1.44 1.32
CA VAL A 206 12.53 0.02 1.19
C VAL A 206 11.15 0.54 1.51
N TYR A 207 11.07 1.54 2.38
CA TYR A 207 9.83 2.15 2.83
C TYR A 207 9.78 3.63 2.50
N ALA A 208 8.61 4.13 2.14
CA ALA A 208 8.24 5.52 2.32
C ALA A 208 7.48 5.64 3.64
N GLU A 209 7.94 6.53 4.51
CA GLU A 209 7.34 6.76 5.82
C GLU A 209 6.91 8.21 6.01
N ARG A 210 5.86 8.41 6.83
CA ARG A 210 5.42 9.72 7.33
C ARG A 210 5.21 9.63 8.82
N GLY A 211 6.00 10.38 9.59
CA GLY A 211 5.87 10.39 11.06
C GLY A 211 6.10 9.02 11.71
N GLY A 212 6.94 8.17 11.11
CA GLY A 212 7.21 6.80 11.59
C GLY A 212 6.15 5.76 11.21
N GLU A 213 5.18 6.13 10.36
CA GLU A 213 4.24 5.19 9.77
C GLU A 213 4.63 4.90 8.31
N VAL A 214 4.74 3.62 7.97
CA VAL A 214 4.94 3.17 6.59
C VAL A 214 3.70 3.49 5.76
N VAL A 215 3.86 4.36 4.77
CA VAL A 215 2.82 4.70 3.78
C VAL A 215 3.00 3.94 2.47
N LYS A 216 4.21 3.44 2.18
CA LYS A 216 4.46 2.53 1.06
C LYS A 216 5.70 1.68 1.31
N GLY A 217 5.74 0.45 0.79
CA GLY A 217 6.92 -0.42 0.86
C GLY A 217 7.23 -1.11 -0.47
N THR A 218 8.48 -1.55 -0.64
CA THR A 218 8.95 -2.40 -1.75
C THR A 218 10.20 -3.20 -1.37
N VAL A 219 10.63 -4.14 -2.22
CA VAL A 219 11.93 -4.82 -2.13
C VAL A 219 12.78 -4.41 -3.34
N ALA A 220 14.04 -4.06 -3.11
CA ALA A 220 15.00 -3.80 -4.17
C ALA A 220 15.30 -5.09 -4.96
N THR A 221 15.32 -5.01 -6.30
CA THR A 221 15.58 -6.16 -7.18
C THR A 221 17.00 -6.72 -7.01
N SER A 222 17.32 -7.80 -7.74
CA SER A 222 18.68 -8.33 -7.84
C SER A 222 19.70 -7.30 -8.35
N GLU A 223 19.26 -6.34 -9.17
CA GLU A 223 20.05 -5.23 -9.69
C GLU A 223 20.06 -4.03 -8.73
N GLY A 224 19.38 -4.13 -7.58
CA GLY A 224 19.27 -3.09 -6.57
C GLY A 224 18.22 -2.03 -6.85
N VAL A 225 17.45 -2.14 -7.95
CA VAL A 225 16.42 -1.15 -8.33
C VAL A 225 15.25 -1.21 -7.34
N PHE A 226 14.77 -0.06 -6.89
CA PHE A 226 13.50 0.03 -6.15
C PHE A 226 12.63 1.17 -6.67
N THR A 227 11.32 0.96 -6.57
CA THR A 227 10.25 1.89 -6.93
C THR A 227 9.16 1.82 -5.86
N LEU A 228 8.98 2.94 -5.16
CA LEU A 228 7.86 3.15 -4.26
C LEU A 228 6.76 3.89 -5.01
N SER A 229 5.68 3.18 -5.35
CA SER A 229 4.56 3.74 -6.13
C SER A 229 3.29 2.91 -5.93
N PRO A 230 2.10 3.54 -5.91
CA PRO A 230 1.87 4.98 -5.86
C PRO A 230 2.08 5.53 -4.45
N ILE A 231 2.52 6.79 -4.34
CA ILE A 231 2.54 7.54 -3.07
C ILE A 231 1.77 8.85 -3.28
N GLU A 232 0.90 9.23 -2.34
CA GLU A 232 0.19 10.51 -2.39
C GLU A 232 1.16 11.69 -2.43
N GLN A 233 0.88 12.69 -3.27
CA GLN A 233 1.74 13.84 -3.47
C GLN A 233 1.98 14.67 -2.20
N SER A 234 3.15 15.31 -2.14
CA SER A 234 3.59 16.04 -0.98
C SER A 234 2.89 17.38 -0.76
N SER A 235 2.31 17.97 -1.80
CA SER A 235 1.52 19.21 -1.68
C SER A 235 0.27 19.04 -0.81
N THR A 236 -0.25 17.82 -0.65
CA THR A 236 -1.44 17.52 0.16
C THR A 236 -1.13 16.76 1.45
N THR A 237 -0.09 15.92 1.44
CA THR A 237 0.18 14.97 2.53
C THR A 237 1.59 15.08 3.12
N GLY A 238 2.39 16.04 2.65
CA GLY A 238 3.77 16.24 3.08
C GLY A 238 4.77 15.30 2.41
N ASN A 239 6.04 15.63 2.58
CA ASN A 239 7.16 14.79 2.10
C ASN A 239 7.15 13.44 2.81
N VAL A 240 7.79 12.45 2.18
CA VAL A 240 8.06 11.15 2.79
C VAL A 240 9.52 11.06 3.19
N ASP A 241 9.83 10.23 4.17
CA ASP A 241 11.19 9.77 4.41
C ASP A 241 11.37 8.39 3.75
N VAL A 242 12.51 8.16 3.11
CA VAL A 242 12.84 6.86 2.51
C VAL A 242 13.76 6.10 3.44
N VAL A 243 13.30 4.93 3.90
CA VAL A 243 14.05 4.05 4.80
C VAL A 243 14.47 2.80 4.02
N VAL A 244 15.77 2.51 4.01
CA VAL A 244 16.38 1.35 3.34
C VAL A 244 16.91 0.41 4.41
N VAL A 245 16.36 -0.81 4.43
CA VAL A 245 16.72 -1.88 5.35
C VAL A 245 17.21 -3.09 4.54
N PRO A 246 18.54 -3.22 4.36
CA PRO A 246 19.13 -4.39 3.72
C PRO A 246 18.83 -5.68 4.48
N PRO A 247 18.72 -6.83 3.80
CA PRO A 247 18.53 -8.11 4.46
C PRO A 247 19.77 -8.48 5.27
N ALA A 248 19.61 -9.34 6.29
CA ALA A 248 20.71 -9.77 7.14
C ALA A 248 21.88 -10.39 6.34
N SER A 249 21.58 -11.07 5.22
CA SER A 249 22.58 -11.63 4.30
C SER A 249 23.47 -10.57 3.63
N ALA A 250 23.01 -9.32 3.52
CA ALA A 250 23.81 -8.22 3.00
C ALA A 250 24.79 -7.65 4.05
N ALA A 251 24.58 -7.92 5.35
CA ALA A 251 25.40 -7.41 6.45
C ALA A 251 25.62 -5.88 6.38
N ARG A 252 24.53 -5.13 6.24
CA ARG A 252 24.51 -3.66 6.15
C ARG A 252 23.53 -3.06 7.16
N GLY A 253 23.80 -1.83 7.60
CA GLY A 253 22.95 -1.06 8.51
C GLY A 253 21.74 -0.44 7.81
N VAL A 254 21.10 0.53 8.46
CA VAL A 254 19.93 1.25 7.93
C VAL A 254 20.37 2.52 7.22
N GLY A 255 19.78 2.82 6.07
CA GLY A 255 19.92 4.10 5.37
C GLY A 255 18.61 4.88 5.38
N ILE A 256 18.66 6.18 5.70
CA ILE A 256 17.48 7.04 5.80
C ILE A 256 17.72 8.30 4.97
N ILE A 257 16.79 8.60 4.07
CA ILE A 257 16.78 9.86 3.31
C ILE A 257 15.53 10.63 3.71
N ARG A 258 15.73 11.76 4.39
CA ARG A 258 14.62 12.56 4.89
C ARG A 258 14.05 13.51 3.87
N SER A 259 12.77 13.85 4.03
CA SER A 259 12.10 14.95 3.33
C SER A 259 12.10 14.80 1.81
N VAL A 260 11.93 13.59 1.30
CA VAL A 260 11.81 13.30 -0.14
C VAL A 260 10.45 13.80 -0.65
N PRO A 261 10.44 14.73 -1.64
CA PRO A 261 9.21 15.22 -2.22
C PRO A 261 8.58 14.17 -3.14
N VAL A 262 7.25 14.12 -3.17
CA VAL A 262 6.45 13.30 -4.08
C VAL A 262 5.64 14.25 -4.95
N VAL A 263 5.87 14.21 -6.26
CA VAL A 263 5.18 15.06 -7.23
C VAL A 263 4.22 14.19 -8.05
N ALA A 264 2.95 14.61 -8.15
CA ALA A 264 1.94 13.88 -8.89
C ALA A 264 2.38 13.62 -10.35
N GLY A 265 2.25 12.37 -10.81
CA GLY A 265 2.63 11.94 -12.16
C GLY A 265 4.14 11.86 -12.42
N ALA A 266 5.01 12.22 -11.47
CA ALA A 266 6.46 12.28 -11.66
C ALA A 266 7.24 11.29 -10.80
N SER A 267 8.49 11.05 -11.19
CA SER A 267 9.47 10.27 -10.41
C SER A 267 10.43 11.18 -9.66
N THR A 268 10.52 11.01 -8.34
CA THR A 268 11.61 11.58 -7.53
C THR A 268 12.73 10.55 -7.40
N THR A 269 13.91 10.87 -7.93
CA THR A 269 15.08 9.97 -7.86
C THR A 269 15.88 10.27 -6.60
N VAL A 270 16.21 9.25 -5.81
CA VAL A 270 17.00 9.40 -4.56
C VAL A 270 18.39 8.76 -4.64
N SER A 271 18.66 7.94 -5.65
CA SER A 271 19.98 7.37 -5.95
C SER A 271 20.05 6.84 -7.38
N THR A 272 21.25 6.52 -7.86
CA THR A 272 21.51 6.05 -9.25
C THR A 272 22.26 4.71 -9.23
N PRO A 273 22.36 3.98 -10.37
CA PRO A 273 23.11 2.72 -10.39
C PRO A 273 24.59 2.90 -10.06
N THR A 274 25.18 4.06 -10.40
CA THR A 274 26.58 4.40 -10.13
C THR A 274 26.79 5.00 -8.74
N ALA A 275 25.72 5.36 -8.05
CA ALA A 275 25.75 5.91 -6.70
C ALA A 275 24.53 5.42 -5.90
N PRO A 276 24.46 4.11 -5.59
CA PRO A 276 23.38 3.53 -4.82
C PRO A 276 23.42 3.99 -3.36
N ILE A 277 22.30 3.86 -2.66
CA ILE A 277 22.26 4.03 -1.20
C ILE A 277 22.99 2.83 -0.62
N VAL A 278 24.11 3.05 0.08
CA VAL A 278 24.88 1.96 0.70
C VAL A 278 25.07 2.30 2.18
N PRO A 279 24.24 1.73 3.08
CA PRO A 279 24.46 1.82 4.51
C PRO A 279 25.80 1.18 4.92
N PRO A 280 26.37 1.50 6.10
CA PRO A 280 27.65 0.93 6.54
C PRO A 280 27.52 -0.58 6.83
N PRO A 281 28.63 -1.34 6.88
CA PRO A 281 28.60 -2.71 7.37
C PRO A 281 27.97 -2.82 8.77
N SER A 282 27.19 -3.88 9.00
CA SER A 282 26.53 -4.13 10.28
C SER A 282 26.49 -5.61 10.62
N THR A 283 26.72 -5.94 11.88
CA THR A 283 26.23 -7.19 12.46
C THR A 283 24.72 -7.11 12.65
N PHE A 284 24.07 -8.27 12.74
CA PHE A 284 22.64 -8.38 12.98
C PHE A 284 22.43 -9.15 14.27
N ASN A 285 21.54 -8.63 15.12
CA ASN A 285 21.17 -9.22 16.39
C ASN A 285 19.65 -9.32 16.49
N THR A 286 19.19 -10.38 17.13
CA THR A 286 17.75 -10.65 17.27
C THR A 286 17.19 -9.94 18.49
N VAL A 287 16.07 -9.23 18.30
CA VAL A 287 15.16 -8.89 19.39
C VAL A 287 14.02 -9.90 19.40
N SER A 288 13.82 -10.59 20.51
CA SER A 288 12.75 -11.57 20.67
C SER A 288 12.00 -11.38 21.98
N GLY A 289 10.95 -12.17 22.19
CA GLY A 289 10.19 -12.17 23.44
C GLY A 289 8.80 -12.72 23.24
N THR A 290 7.91 -12.44 24.17
CA THR A 290 6.52 -12.93 24.16
C THR A 290 5.51 -11.82 24.38
N VAL A 291 4.34 -11.96 23.76
CA VAL A 291 3.15 -11.13 24.03
C VAL A 291 2.11 -11.97 24.77
N THR A 292 1.62 -11.47 25.90
CA THR A 292 0.60 -12.13 26.72
C THR A 292 -0.57 -11.17 27.04
N PRO A 293 -1.81 -11.66 27.12
CA PRO A 293 -2.25 -12.98 26.65
C PRO A 293 -2.18 -13.11 25.12
N MET A 294 -2.13 -14.33 24.59
CA MET A 294 -2.05 -14.56 23.13
C MET A 294 -3.28 -14.05 22.37
N SER A 295 -4.42 -13.90 23.07
CA SER A 295 -5.64 -13.26 22.55
C SER A 295 -5.47 -11.77 22.26
N ALA A 296 -4.34 -11.15 22.64
CA ALA A 296 -3.99 -9.79 22.24
C ALA A 296 -3.70 -9.70 20.72
N GLU A 297 -3.31 -10.81 20.08
CA GLU A 297 -3.04 -10.90 18.64
C GLU A 297 -2.16 -9.74 18.13
N ALA A 298 -1.07 -9.46 18.86
CA ALA A 298 -0.32 -8.24 18.65
C ALA A 298 0.60 -8.30 17.42
N SER A 299 0.60 -7.19 16.69
CA SER A 299 1.67 -6.83 15.75
C SER A 299 2.79 -6.13 16.50
N LEU A 300 4.04 -6.31 16.06
CA LEU A 300 5.19 -5.64 16.62
C LEU A 300 5.97 -4.92 15.52
N ARG A 301 6.49 -3.74 15.86
CA ARG A 301 7.43 -3.00 15.03
C ARG A 301 8.65 -2.56 15.83
N ALA A 302 9.80 -2.56 15.16
CA ALA A 302 11.06 -2.04 15.67
C ALA A 302 11.30 -0.66 15.07
N LEU A 303 11.29 0.36 15.93
CA LEU A 303 11.45 1.75 15.56
C LEU A 303 12.85 2.24 15.92
N GLN A 304 13.58 2.77 14.96
CA GLN A 304 14.83 3.48 15.19
C GLN A 304 14.55 4.98 15.30
N THR A 305 14.92 5.61 16.42
CA THR A 305 14.71 7.05 16.61
C THR A 305 16.01 7.78 16.29
N THR A 306 16.03 8.66 15.30
CA THR A 306 17.20 9.48 14.94
C THR A 306 16.76 10.88 14.51
N GLY A 307 17.53 11.90 14.91
CA GLY A 307 17.20 13.30 14.59
C GLY A 307 15.81 13.75 15.05
N GLY A 308 15.27 13.16 16.12
CA GLY A 308 13.94 13.44 16.67
C GLY A 308 12.78 12.74 15.98
N ALA A 309 13.01 11.97 14.92
CA ALA A 309 11.99 11.21 14.19
C ALA A 309 12.15 9.70 14.43
N LYS A 310 11.04 8.96 14.34
CA LYS A 310 11.00 7.49 14.43
C LYS A 310 10.89 6.90 13.03
N PHE A 311 11.59 5.80 12.79
CA PHE A 311 11.59 5.09 11.51
C PHE A 311 11.36 3.59 11.73
N GLU A 312 10.44 2.98 10.98
CA GLU A 312 10.19 1.54 11.05
C GLU A 312 11.29 0.77 10.32
N VAL A 313 12.04 -0.05 11.06
CA VAL A 313 13.13 -0.85 10.50
C VAL A 313 12.70 -2.30 10.26
N ALA A 314 11.81 -2.83 11.09
CA ALA A 314 11.22 -4.14 10.90
C ALA A 314 9.86 -4.23 11.59
N SER A 315 9.06 -5.17 11.14
CA SER A 315 7.80 -5.55 11.76
C SER A 315 7.58 -7.06 11.68
N THR A 316 6.83 -7.59 12.65
CA THR A 316 6.49 -9.01 12.79
C THR A 316 5.19 -9.17 13.57
N PHE A 317 4.74 -10.42 13.75
CA PHE A 317 3.60 -10.75 14.60
C PHE A 317 4.03 -11.64 15.75
N ALA A 318 3.36 -11.49 16.90
CA ALA A 318 3.45 -12.49 17.95
C ALA A 318 2.79 -13.80 17.49
N SER A 319 3.45 -14.92 17.78
CA SER A 319 2.87 -16.25 17.65
C SER A 319 1.60 -16.35 18.48
N LEU A 320 0.53 -16.88 17.90
CA LEU A 320 -0.74 -16.96 18.61
C LEU A 320 -0.91 -18.20 19.48
N THR A 321 0.02 -19.15 19.36
CA THR A 321 0.06 -20.32 20.24
C THR A 321 0.98 -20.08 21.43
N THR A 322 2.11 -19.40 21.21
CA THR A 322 3.16 -19.23 22.23
C THR A 322 3.35 -17.79 22.69
N GLY A 323 2.74 -16.82 22.03
CA GLY A 323 3.03 -15.39 22.23
C GLY A 323 4.37 -14.94 21.65
N ALA A 324 5.23 -15.88 21.23
CA ALA A 324 6.63 -15.59 20.87
C ALA A 324 6.76 -14.75 19.60
N TYR A 325 7.70 -13.81 19.58
CA TYR A 325 8.07 -13.03 18.41
C TYR A 325 9.60 -12.93 18.27
N GLY A 326 10.06 -12.57 17.08
CA GLY A 326 11.47 -12.30 16.80
C GLY A 326 11.65 -11.37 15.61
N MET A 327 12.61 -10.45 15.69
CA MET A 327 13.03 -9.56 14.62
C MET A 327 14.55 -9.51 14.55
N ASN A 328 15.11 -9.68 13.35
CA ASN A 328 16.55 -9.53 13.15
C ASN A 328 16.86 -8.10 12.72
N LEU A 329 17.72 -7.40 13.48
CA LEU A 329 17.93 -5.97 13.36
C LEU A 329 19.42 -5.64 13.26
N PRO A 330 19.82 -4.63 12.47
CA PRO A 330 21.21 -4.22 12.37
C PRO A 330 21.69 -3.50 13.65
N ALA A 331 22.90 -3.82 14.12
CA ALA A 331 23.50 -3.17 15.29
C ALA A 331 24.26 -1.89 14.98
N ALA A 332 24.62 -1.63 13.71
CA ALA A 332 25.34 -0.42 13.32
C ALA A 332 24.50 0.85 13.45
N ALA A 333 25.18 2.00 13.52
CA ALA A 333 24.55 3.30 13.42
C ALA A 333 23.76 3.42 12.09
N PRO A 334 22.53 3.96 12.10
CA PRO A 334 21.87 4.34 10.87
C PRO A 334 22.63 5.49 10.22
N VAL A 335 22.63 5.55 8.90
CA VAL A 335 23.12 6.72 8.16
C VAL A 335 21.94 7.53 7.65
N VAL A 336 21.97 8.84 7.90
CA VAL A 336 20.87 9.75 7.63
C VAL A 336 21.34 10.87 6.69
N GLY A 337 20.57 11.13 5.64
CA GLY A 337 20.72 12.28 4.76
C GLY A 337 19.40 13.05 4.64
N THR A 338 19.47 14.24 4.06
CA THR A 338 18.27 15.00 3.66
C THR A 338 18.23 15.08 2.15
N TYR A 339 17.05 14.92 1.57
CA TYR A 339 16.86 14.95 0.14
C TYR A 339 17.45 16.23 -0.49
N GLN A 340 18.17 16.02 -1.59
CA GLN A 340 18.64 17.07 -2.48
C GLN A 340 18.68 16.51 -3.90
N THR A 341 18.62 17.40 -4.90
CA THR A 341 18.63 17.01 -6.32
C THR A 341 20.02 16.53 -6.78
N THR A 342 21.09 16.94 -6.11
CA THR A 342 22.46 16.49 -6.38
C THR A 342 22.72 15.12 -5.75
N LEU A 343 23.02 14.12 -6.58
CA LEU A 343 23.33 12.76 -6.16
C LEU A 343 24.85 12.50 -6.19
N PRO A 344 25.40 11.66 -5.29
CA PRO A 344 24.71 11.00 -4.17
C PRO A 344 24.27 11.98 -3.08
N ILE A 345 23.19 11.63 -2.40
CA ILE A 345 22.78 12.34 -1.18
C ILE A 345 23.78 12.01 -0.07
N PRO A 346 24.43 13.01 0.56
CA PRO A 346 25.34 12.77 1.68
C PRO A 346 24.60 12.12 2.85
N LEU A 347 25.12 10.98 3.31
CA LEU A 347 24.58 10.26 4.47
C LEU A 347 25.59 10.34 5.62
N VAL A 348 25.13 10.70 6.80
CA VAL A 348 25.95 10.84 8.01
C VAL A 348 25.50 9.82 9.05
N PRO A 349 26.42 9.04 9.66
CA PRO A 349 26.06 8.10 10.71
C PRO A 349 25.60 8.81 11.97
N ASP A 350 24.48 8.37 12.55
CA ASP A 350 24.05 8.75 13.88
C ASP A 350 24.49 7.70 14.90
N ALA A 351 25.73 7.83 15.38
CA ALA A 351 26.32 6.89 16.33
C ALA A 351 25.59 6.84 17.69
N THR A 352 24.79 7.86 18.03
CA THR A 352 24.11 7.95 19.32
C THR A 352 22.98 6.93 19.48
N VAL A 353 22.52 6.37 18.36
CA VAL A 353 21.37 5.45 18.27
C VAL A 353 21.77 4.10 17.66
N ALA A 354 23.07 3.81 17.54
CA ALA A 354 23.57 2.52 17.08
C ALA A 354 23.03 1.38 17.95
N GLY A 355 22.43 0.37 17.32
CA GLY A 355 21.84 -0.79 18.00
C GLY A 355 20.65 -0.45 18.92
N ARG A 356 20.16 0.79 18.95
CA ARG A 356 19.08 1.21 19.84
C ARG A 356 17.76 1.29 19.10
N TYR A 357 16.76 0.57 19.61
CA TYR A 357 15.43 0.50 19.04
C TYR A 357 14.37 0.70 20.13
N THR A 358 13.19 1.13 19.71
CA THR A 358 11.96 0.98 20.48
C THR A 358 11.13 -0.11 19.84
N ILE A 359 10.80 -1.16 20.60
CA ILE A 359 9.84 -2.16 20.17
C ILE A 359 8.47 -1.67 20.59
N GLU A 360 7.55 -1.58 19.64
CA GLU A 360 6.17 -1.22 19.88
C GLU A 360 5.28 -2.39 19.51
N ALA A 361 4.47 -2.84 20.46
CA ALA A 361 3.46 -3.87 20.27
C ALA A 361 2.07 -3.21 20.23
N THR A 362 1.28 -3.56 19.21
CA THR A 362 -0.09 -3.07 19.02
C THR A 362 -1.03 -4.26 18.92
N THR A 363 -2.01 -4.35 19.82
CA THR A 363 -3.03 -5.41 19.84
C THR A 363 -3.99 -5.27 18.67
N SER A 364 -4.75 -6.34 18.39
CA SER A 364 -5.82 -6.32 17.37
C SER A 364 -6.94 -5.31 17.67
N THR A 365 -7.08 -4.88 18.93
CA THR A 365 -8.01 -3.85 19.41
C THR A 365 -7.42 -2.44 19.39
N GLY A 366 -6.14 -2.29 19.04
CA GLY A 366 -5.45 -1.00 18.93
C GLY A 366 -4.79 -0.51 20.23
N ALA A 367 -4.71 -1.35 21.28
CA ALA A 367 -3.94 -1.00 22.47
C ALA A 367 -2.44 -1.09 22.17
N VAL A 368 -1.68 -0.07 22.58
CA VAL A 368 -0.24 0.05 22.26
C VAL A 368 0.59 0.03 23.53
N LYS A 369 1.67 -0.76 23.53
CA LYS A 369 2.74 -0.71 24.54
C LYS A 369 4.08 -0.63 23.83
N SER A 370 5.05 0.09 24.40
CA SER A 370 6.39 0.21 23.82
C SER A 370 7.48 0.00 24.87
N SER A 371 8.65 -0.47 24.43
CA SER A 371 9.81 -0.70 25.28
C SER A 371 11.11 -0.48 24.50
N SER A 372 12.08 0.17 25.14
CA SER A 372 13.41 0.38 24.55
C SER A 372 14.29 -0.87 24.65
N VAL A 373 15.08 -1.12 23.62
CA VAL A 373 16.03 -2.22 23.54
C VAL A 373 17.34 -1.76 22.91
N ASP A 374 18.44 -2.30 23.43
CA ASP A 374 19.78 -2.12 22.88
C ASP A 374 20.32 -3.49 22.47
N ILE A 375 20.66 -3.62 21.18
CA ILE A 375 21.22 -4.82 20.58
C ILE A 375 22.67 -4.62 20.14
N GLY A 376 23.33 -3.53 20.53
CA GLY A 376 24.71 -3.23 20.14
C GLY A 376 25.71 -4.30 20.58
N ALA A 377 25.45 -4.96 21.72
CA ALA A 377 26.32 -5.99 22.29
C ALA A 377 25.85 -7.44 22.06
N GLY A 378 24.67 -7.64 21.43
CA GLY A 378 24.11 -8.97 21.20
C GLY A 378 22.58 -9.00 21.14
N PRO A 379 21.99 -10.20 21.07
CA PRO A 379 20.53 -10.38 21.11
C PRO A 379 19.91 -9.84 22.40
N ALA A 380 18.63 -9.47 22.34
CA ALA A 380 17.90 -8.94 23.48
C ALA A 380 16.46 -9.48 23.55
N THR A 381 15.95 -9.63 24.77
CA THR A 381 14.57 -10.12 25.02
C THR A 381 13.67 -9.02 25.55
N ARG A 382 12.45 -8.87 25.03
CA ARG A 382 11.42 -7.95 25.54
C ARG A 382 10.05 -8.61 25.53
N ASP A 383 9.43 -8.72 26.70
CA ASP A 383 8.07 -9.24 26.82
C ASP A 383 7.06 -8.11 26.94
N PHE A 384 5.85 -8.33 26.43
CA PHE A 384 4.71 -7.42 26.56
C PHE A 384 3.54 -8.17 27.19
N ALA A 385 3.05 -7.67 28.33
CA ALA A 385 1.78 -8.09 28.92
C ALA A 385 0.75 -6.99 28.64
N PHE A 386 -0.42 -7.30 28.10
CA PHE A 386 -1.47 -6.33 27.74
C PHE A 386 -2.55 -6.18 28.79
#